data_AF-A0A8I1TH77-F1
#
_entry.id   AF-A0A8I1TH77-F1
#
_cell.length_a   1.000
_cell.length_b   1.000
_cell.length_c   1.000
_cell.angle_alpha   90.00
_cell.angle_beta   90.00
_cell.angle_gamma   90.00
#
_symmetry.space_group_name_H-M   'P 1'
#
loop_
_entity.id
_entity.type
_entity.pdbx_description
1 polymer ?
#
loop_
_entity_poly.entity_id
_entity_poly.type
_entity_poly.pdbx_seq_one_letter_code
_entity_poly.pdbx_strand_id
1 'polypeptide(L)'
;RLSRAQEAAVCSDVQRWPQTERVWHQFERLDLVMERTGVDRLRAAREDKGKALAEARDRCLACLVERRCALMLAGGDPAAIMAICPNAAFLRQCRKDDPASS
;
A
#
# COMPACT_ATOMS: atom_id res chain seq x y z
N ARG A 1 -0.87 17.37 44.47
CA ARG A 1 -1.59 17.87 43.27
C ARG A 1 -0.54 18.51 42.37
N LEU A 2 -0.28 17.93 41.21
CA LEU A 2 0.67 18.47 40.23
C LEU A 2 -0.03 19.57 39.41
N SER A 3 0.74 20.52 38.88
CA SER A 3 0.18 21.68 38.16
C SER A 3 -0.31 21.28 36.76
N ARG A 4 -1.24 22.06 36.18
CA ARG A 4 -1.77 21.91 34.81
C ARG A 4 -0.67 21.84 33.73
N ALA A 5 0.52 22.39 34.00
CA ALA A 5 1.67 22.31 33.11
C ALA A 5 2.37 20.94 33.16
N GLN A 6 2.31 20.24 34.30
CA GLN A 6 2.82 18.88 34.45
C GLN A 6 1.88 17.83 33.83
N GLU A 7 0.57 18.10 33.77
CA GLU A 7 -0.41 17.27 33.05
C GLU A 7 -0.26 17.37 31.52
N ALA A 8 0.16 18.54 30.99
CA ALA A 8 0.42 18.72 29.56
C ALA A 8 1.69 18.01 29.07
N ALA A 9 2.71 17.87 29.94
CA ALA A 9 3.93 17.12 29.61
C ALA A 9 3.72 15.60 29.57
N VAL A 10 2.70 15.09 30.26
CA VAL A 10 2.33 13.66 30.26
C VAL A 10 1.71 13.19 28.93
N CYS A 11 1.36 14.10 28.03
CA CYS A 11 0.85 13.78 26.69
C CYS A 11 1.85 14.02 25.55
N SER A 12 3.12 14.36 25.82
CA SER A 12 4.08 14.65 24.73
C SER A 12 4.90 13.46 24.26
N ASP A 13 4.80 12.31 24.93
CA ASP A 13 5.31 11.04 24.39
C ASP A 13 4.18 10.34 23.62
N VAL A 14 3.69 10.99 22.57
CA VAL A 14 3.07 10.23 21.47
C VAL A 14 4.16 9.26 21.03
N GLN A 15 4.06 7.99 21.45
CA GLN A 15 4.96 6.92 21.05
C GLN A 15 5.12 7.00 19.54
N ARG A 16 6.22 7.57 19.09
CA ARG A 16 6.54 7.68 17.68
C ARG A 16 7.02 6.30 17.28
N TRP A 17 6.06 5.44 16.97
CA TRP A 17 6.32 4.07 16.54
C TRP A 17 7.32 4.11 15.40
N PRO A 18 8.49 3.46 15.57
CA PRO A 18 9.48 3.44 14.51
C PRO A 18 8.83 2.91 13.23
N GLN A 19 9.02 3.63 12.13
CA GLN A 19 8.59 3.24 10.78
C GLN A 19 7.10 3.40 10.43
N THR A 20 6.25 3.97 11.29
CA THR A 20 4.83 4.21 10.94
C THR A 20 4.66 5.01 9.65
N GLU A 21 5.43 6.09 9.48
CA GLU A 21 5.44 6.87 8.24
C GLU A 21 5.78 6.04 7.00
N ARG A 22 6.74 5.13 7.14
CA ARG A 22 7.15 4.23 6.04
C ARG A 22 6.01 3.29 5.65
N VAL A 23 5.32 2.72 6.63
CA VAL A 23 4.19 1.82 6.40
C VAL A 23 3.07 2.55 5.65
N TRP A 24 2.66 3.72 6.15
CA TRP A 24 1.59 4.50 5.53
C TRP A 24 1.92 4.90 4.09
N HIS A 25 3.10 5.48 3.88
CA HIS A 25 3.53 5.90 2.55
C HIS A 25 3.63 4.72 1.57
N GLN A 26 4.03 3.53 2.04
CA GLN A 26 4.11 2.35 1.17
C GLN A 26 2.73 1.74 0.88
N PHE A 27 1.76 1.87 1.79
CA PHE A 27 0.37 1.49 1.54
C PHE A 27 -0.29 2.43 0.54
N GLU A 28 -0.12 3.74 0.70
CA GLU A 28 -0.57 4.75 -0.28
C GLU A 28 0.02 4.49 -1.67
N ARG A 29 1.30 4.12 -1.73
CA ARG A 29 1.94 3.74 -2.99
C ARG A 29 1.32 2.51 -3.62
N LEU A 30 0.98 1.48 -2.85
CA LEU A 30 0.27 0.31 -3.37
C LEU A 30 -1.13 0.69 -3.88
N ASP A 31 -1.84 1.56 -3.18
CA ASP A 31 -3.16 2.04 -3.61
C ASP A 31 -3.09 2.79 -4.94
N LEU A 32 -2.02 3.57 -5.15
CA LEU A 32 -1.75 4.24 -6.42
C LEU A 32 -1.37 3.24 -7.53
N VAL A 33 -0.57 2.22 -7.24
CA VAL A 33 -0.28 1.13 -8.19
C VAL A 33 -1.56 0.44 -8.64
N MET A 34 -2.45 0.10 -7.70
CA MET A 34 -3.75 -0.51 -8.00
C MET A 34 -4.60 0.38 -8.91
N GLU A 35 -4.61 1.70 -8.64
CA GLU A 35 -5.32 2.67 -9.48
C GLU A 35 -4.78 2.68 -10.91
N ARG A 36 -3.47 2.86 -11.06
CA ARG A 36 -2.81 3.02 -12.35
C ARG A 36 -2.86 1.74 -13.19
N THR A 37 -2.92 0.58 -12.55
CA THR A 37 -2.94 -0.72 -13.24
C THR A 37 -4.35 -1.24 -13.52
N GLY A 38 -5.40 -0.52 -13.11
CA GLY A 38 -6.79 -0.85 -13.39
C GLY A 38 -7.38 -1.93 -12.48
N VAL A 39 -6.87 -2.05 -11.25
CA VAL A 39 -7.39 -2.98 -10.25
C VAL A 39 -8.77 -2.51 -9.76
N ASP A 40 -9.70 -3.45 -9.64
CA ASP A 40 -10.90 -3.27 -8.82
C ASP A 40 -10.52 -3.41 -7.35
N ARG A 41 -10.49 -2.27 -6.63
CA ARG A 41 -10.12 -2.23 -5.21
C ARG A 41 -11.09 -3.00 -4.32
N LEU A 42 -12.36 -3.10 -4.68
CA LEU A 42 -13.34 -3.85 -3.89
C LEU A 42 -13.13 -5.35 -4.05
N ARG A 43 -12.86 -5.81 -5.28
CA ARG A 43 -12.43 -7.19 -5.54
C ARG A 43 -11.14 -7.50 -4.78
N ALA A 44 -10.13 -6.65 -4.92
CA ALA A 44 -8.84 -6.81 -4.23
C ALA A 44 -8.99 -6.92 -2.70
N ALA A 45 -9.87 -6.12 -2.09
CA ALA A 45 -10.15 -6.17 -0.66
C ALA A 45 -10.91 -7.44 -0.21
N ARG A 46 -11.65 -8.09 -1.12
CA ARG A 46 -12.41 -9.30 -0.84
C ARG A 46 -11.68 -10.58 -1.21
N GLU A 47 -10.66 -10.48 -2.07
CA GLU A 47 -9.84 -11.60 -2.53
C GLU A 47 -9.25 -12.37 -1.35
N ASP A 48 -9.51 -13.68 -1.32
CA ASP A 48 -9.16 -14.58 -0.21
C ASP A 48 -9.54 -14.00 1.17
N LYS A 49 -10.77 -13.46 1.29
CA LYS A 49 -11.28 -12.82 2.51
C LYS A 49 -10.38 -11.69 3.02
N GLY A 50 -9.68 -11.01 2.11
CA GLY A 50 -8.76 -9.90 2.38
C GLY A 50 -7.32 -10.31 2.67
N LYS A 51 -7.03 -11.63 2.79
CA LYS A 51 -5.67 -12.12 3.04
C LYS A 51 -4.73 -11.77 1.88
N ALA A 52 -5.19 -11.88 0.64
CA ALA A 52 -4.38 -11.57 -0.53
C ALA A 52 -3.89 -10.11 -0.57
N LEU A 53 -4.75 -9.16 -0.15
CA LEU A 53 -4.37 -7.75 -0.04
C LEU A 53 -3.38 -7.49 1.10
N ALA A 54 -3.54 -8.18 2.24
CA ALA A 54 -2.58 -8.08 3.35
C ALA A 54 -1.19 -8.57 2.92
N GLU A 55 -1.10 -9.73 2.28
CA GLU A 55 0.17 -10.24 1.74
C GLU A 55 0.76 -9.33 0.66
N ALA A 56 -0.08 -8.71 -0.18
CA ALA A 56 0.37 -7.75 -1.18
C ALA A 56 0.99 -6.50 -0.52
N ARG A 57 0.41 -6.02 0.58
CA ARG A 57 0.96 -4.93 1.40
C ARG A 57 2.31 -5.30 2.00
N ASP A 58 2.44 -6.49 2.57
CA ASP A 58 3.72 -6.98 3.12
C ASP A 58 4.81 -7.08 2.04
N ARG A 59 4.48 -7.65 0.87
CA ARG A 59 5.38 -7.69 -0.29
C ARG A 59 5.78 -6.29 -0.76
N CYS A 60 4.84 -5.33 -0.74
CA CYS A 60 5.11 -3.95 -1.13
C CYS A 60 6.01 -3.24 -0.10
N LEU A 61 5.79 -3.49 1.19
CA LEU A 61 6.58 -2.93 2.30
C LEU A 61 8.04 -3.39 2.27
N ALA A 62 8.28 -4.65 1.90
CA ALA A 62 9.60 -5.24 1.76
C ALA A 62 10.26 -5.00 0.38
N CYS A 63 9.59 -4.28 -0.53
CA CYS A 63 10.02 -4.17 -1.92
C CYS A 63 11.28 -3.31 -2.09
N LEU A 64 12.33 -3.88 -2.71
CA LEU A 64 13.61 -3.18 -2.93
C LEU A 64 13.60 -2.23 -4.14
N VAL A 65 12.58 -2.31 -5.01
CA VAL A 65 12.48 -1.48 -6.23
C VAL A 65 11.56 -0.27 -6.06
N GLU A 66 11.30 0.13 -4.82
CA GLU A 66 10.34 1.19 -4.47
C GLU A 66 10.61 2.53 -5.18
N ARG A 67 11.88 2.94 -5.32
CA ARG A 67 12.26 4.22 -5.94
C ARG A 67 11.96 4.21 -7.43
N ARG A 68 12.29 3.09 -8.10
CA ARG A 68 12.00 2.90 -9.52
C ARG A 68 10.49 2.85 -9.78
N CYS A 69 9.74 2.17 -8.90
CA CYS A 69 8.29 2.14 -8.94
C CYS A 69 7.68 3.56 -8.83
N ALA A 70 8.16 4.38 -7.89
CA ALA A 70 7.70 5.76 -7.73
C ALA A 70 7.93 6.62 -8.99
N LEU A 71 9.09 6.48 -9.65
CA LEU A 71 9.38 7.19 -10.90
C LEU A 71 8.44 6.74 -12.04
N MET A 72 8.15 5.44 -12.15
CA MET A 72 7.22 4.92 -13.16
C MET A 72 5.78 5.36 -12.90
N LEU A 73 5.36 5.43 -11.64
CA LEU A 73 4.04 5.94 -11.26
C LEU A 73 3.86 7.41 -11.64
N ALA A 74 4.92 8.22 -11.54
CA ALA A 74 4.91 9.62 -12.00
C ALA A 74 4.85 9.72 -13.54
N GLY A 75 5.53 8.81 -14.26
CA GLY A 75 5.56 8.76 -15.71
C GLY A 75 4.30 8.17 -16.36
N GLY A 76 3.46 7.46 -15.60
CA GLY A 76 2.16 7.00 -16.07
C GLY A 76 2.20 5.82 -17.05
N ASP A 77 3.18 4.93 -16.94
CA ASP A 77 3.23 3.66 -17.72
C ASP A 77 2.86 2.46 -16.83
N PRO A 78 1.59 2.02 -16.84
CA PRO A 78 1.13 0.86 -16.07
C PRO A 78 1.80 -0.44 -16.50
N ALA A 79 2.15 -0.60 -17.78
CA ALA A 79 2.77 -1.82 -18.27
C ALA A 79 4.20 -1.96 -17.71
N ALA A 80 4.96 -0.88 -17.68
CA ALA A 80 6.27 -0.85 -17.05
C ALA A 80 6.20 -1.16 -15.54
N ILE A 81 5.20 -0.64 -14.83
CA ILE A 81 4.97 -0.97 -13.41
C ILE A 81 4.73 -2.48 -13.25
N MET A 82 3.83 -3.05 -14.06
CA MET A 82 3.49 -4.47 -14.00
C MET A 82 4.67 -5.39 -14.33
N ALA A 83 5.62 -4.95 -15.16
CA ALA A 83 6.81 -5.72 -15.51
C ALA A 83 7.81 -5.88 -14.36
N ILE A 84 7.85 -4.93 -13.41
CA ILE A 84 8.79 -4.95 -12.29
C ILE A 84 8.14 -5.23 -10.93
N CYS A 85 6.82 -5.14 -10.84
CA CYS A 85 6.13 -5.18 -9.56
C CYS A 85 6.06 -6.62 -9.01
N PRO A 86 6.52 -6.89 -7.76
CA PRO A 86 6.38 -8.20 -7.15
C PRO A 86 4.91 -8.60 -6.89
N ASN A 87 4.00 -7.63 -6.88
CA ASN A 87 2.56 -7.87 -6.77
C ASN A 87 1.86 -8.08 -8.12
N ALA A 88 2.57 -8.13 -9.26
CA ALA A 88 1.96 -8.17 -10.59
C ALA A 88 0.94 -9.30 -10.80
N ALA A 89 1.13 -10.46 -10.17
CA ALA A 89 0.16 -11.56 -10.24
C ALA A 89 -1.16 -11.20 -9.55
N PHE A 90 -1.10 -10.72 -8.31
CA PHE A 90 -2.26 -10.22 -7.55
C PHE A 90 -2.97 -9.07 -8.28
N LEU A 91 -2.18 -8.11 -8.80
CA LEU A 91 -2.71 -6.98 -9.55
C LEU A 91 -3.46 -7.44 -10.82
N ARG A 92 -2.94 -8.44 -11.55
CA ARG A 92 -3.62 -9.02 -12.73
C ARG A 92 -4.93 -9.69 -12.36
N GLN A 93 -4.91 -10.52 -11.31
CA GLN A 93 -6.08 -11.25 -10.84
C GLN A 93 -7.22 -10.32 -10.43
N CYS A 94 -6.91 -9.14 -9.90
CA CYS A 94 -7.92 -8.20 -9.41
C CYS A 94 -8.30 -7.12 -10.44
N ARG A 95 -7.93 -7.22 -11.72
CA ARG A 95 -8.32 -6.22 -12.74
C ARG A 95 -9.82 -6.26 -13.01
N LYS A 96 -10.37 -5.10 -13.38
CA LYS A 96 -11.79 -4.93 -13.72
C LYS A 96 -12.28 -5.81 -14.88
N ASP A 97 -11.38 -6.24 -15.77
CA ASP A 97 -11.71 -6.93 -17.01
C ASP A 97 -11.42 -8.45 -16.98
N ASP A 98 -11.16 -9.04 -15.81
CA ASP A 98 -10.85 -10.48 -15.74
C ASP A 98 -12.16 -11.32 -15.79
N PRO A 99 -12.42 -12.07 -16.89
CA PRO A 99 -13.71 -12.68 -17.20
C PRO A 99 -14.09 -13.87 -16.28
N ALA A 100 -13.26 -14.21 -15.29
CA ALA A 100 -13.56 -15.23 -14.28
C ALA A 100 -14.55 -14.75 -13.18
N SER A 101 -15.25 -13.65 -13.40
CA SER A 101 -16.20 -13.04 -12.45
C SER A 101 -17.63 -13.11 -12.98
N SER A 102 -18.17 -14.33 -13.04
CA SER A 102 -19.61 -14.61 -13.03
C SER A 102 -19.87 -15.78 -12.10
#